data_AF-A0A9D9ZJM2-F1
#
_entry.id   AF-A0A9D9ZJM2-F1
#
_cell.length_a   1.000
_cell.length_b   1.000
_cell.length_c   1.000
_cell.angle_alpha   90.00
_cell.angle_beta   90.00
_cell.angle_gamma   90.00
#
_symmetry.space_group_name_H-M   'P 1'
#
loop_
_entity.id
_entity.type
_entity.pdbx_description
1 polymer ?
#
loop_
_entity_poly.entity_id
_entity_poly.type
_entity_poly.pdbx_seq_one_letter_code
_entity_poly.pdbx_strand_id
1 'polypeptide(L)'
;MLKKIIDDTKKTGKFNFEKIIENNKLTDDDFFEFIKFIYKENIPEIRNSVDGKDFIVLEDENYYMEEKETIKAYLEDIKEKHKTSNKENNKKEELIDKYLKVAVRESLIYSKYGFSFLDLVQEATLGVMSVLNYYDKIIELTNEPEFFIKNFAIKYILEFQKELLKDIKSSELSYILYLKMKVDREMGYSMEEISKQMNVTSDYIEQLENLFDGIKSKELMGNDEILEKADKITQRYILENIPKKLSYIDEQILVMYYGLEDRVYTEKEIAKVLNIGHHNINILKEKALNKLSINMLKNEFTRNSEESEYLIN
;
A
#
# COMPACT_ATOMS: atom_id res chain seq x y z
N MET A 1 14.98 -9.83 19.24
CA MET A 1 14.14 -9.67 18.04
C MET A 1 14.99 -9.31 16.82
N LEU A 2 15.58 -8.12 16.78
CA LEU A 2 16.48 -7.66 15.70
C LEU A 2 17.57 -8.67 15.29
N LYS A 3 18.29 -9.25 16.26
CA LYS A 3 19.33 -10.28 15.99
C LYS A 3 18.79 -11.46 15.16
N LYS A 4 17.57 -11.93 15.47
CA LYS A 4 16.94 -13.04 14.75
C LYS A 4 16.64 -12.66 13.30
N ILE A 5 16.12 -11.45 13.07
CA ILE A 5 15.82 -10.93 11.72
C ILE A 5 17.11 -10.83 10.89
N ILE A 6 18.18 -10.30 11.48
CA ILE A 6 19.49 -10.20 10.83
C ILE A 6 20.03 -11.60 10.49
N ASP A 7 20.00 -12.53 11.44
CA ASP A 7 20.50 -13.89 11.24
C ASP A 7 19.70 -14.64 10.16
N ASP A 8 18.39 -14.49 10.13
CA ASP A 8 17.53 -15.11 9.12
C ASP A 8 17.78 -14.50 7.74
N THR A 9 17.90 -13.17 7.66
CA THR A 9 18.23 -12.45 6.41
C THR A 9 19.60 -12.83 5.88
N LYS A 10 20.58 -13.02 6.77
CA LYS A 10 21.94 -13.45 6.41
C LYS A 10 21.96 -14.88 5.86
N LYS A 11 21.11 -15.77 6.38
CA LYS A 11 20.98 -17.15 5.87
C LYS A 11 20.32 -17.19 4.50
N THR A 12 19.28 -16.38 4.28
CA THR A 12 18.53 -16.37 3.02
C THR A 12 19.24 -15.58 1.92
N GLY A 13 20.14 -14.66 2.26
CA GLY A 13 20.85 -13.78 1.32
C GLY A 13 19.91 -12.80 0.59
N LYS A 14 18.70 -12.61 1.11
CA LYS A 14 17.62 -11.80 0.54
C LYS A 14 16.63 -11.43 1.64
N PHE A 15 16.00 -10.28 1.55
CA PHE A 15 14.96 -9.86 2.50
C PHE A 15 13.65 -9.54 1.79
N ASN A 16 12.53 -9.78 2.46
CA ASN A 16 11.22 -9.28 2.04
C ASN A 16 10.76 -8.30 3.11
N PHE A 17 10.58 -7.05 2.69
CA PHE A 17 10.35 -5.94 3.58
C PHE A 17 8.95 -5.99 4.22
N GLU A 18 7.93 -6.34 3.42
CA GLU A 18 6.56 -6.58 3.88
C GLU A 18 6.56 -7.64 5.00
N LYS A 19 7.16 -8.81 4.75
CA LYS A 19 7.21 -9.90 5.73
C LYS A 19 7.91 -9.54 7.03
N ILE A 20 8.94 -8.72 6.97
CA ILE A 20 9.68 -8.31 8.17
C ILE A 20 8.78 -7.42 9.03
N ILE A 21 8.10 -6.44 8.44
CA ILE A 21 7.25 -5.49 9.19
C ILE A 21 5.93 -6.14 9.62
N GLU A 22 5.39 -7.06 8.85
CA GLU A 22 4.22 -7.87 9.20
C GLU A 22 4.45 -8.61 10.52
N ASN A 23 5.57 -9.33 10.61
CA ASN A 23 5.82 -10.25 11.73
C ASN A 23 6.43 -9.58 12.96
N ASN A 24 6.83 -8.30 12.85
CA ASN A 24 7.62 -7.62 13.88
C ASN A 24 7.07 -6.22 14.13
N LYS A 25 7.25 -5.69 15.35
CA LYS A 25 7.16 -4.25 15.63
C LYS A 25 8.59 -3.78 15.86
N LEU A 26 9.13 -2.96 14.95
CA LEU A 26 10.51 -2.47 15.03
C LEU A 26 10.47 -0.99 15.39
N THR A 27 11.22 -0.62 16.43
CA THR A 27 11.48 0.79 16.71
C THR A 27 12.31 1.38 15.57
N ASP A 28 12.31 2.70 15.42
CA ASP A 28 13.13 3.36 14.40
C ASP A 28 14.63 3.09 14.60
N ASP A 29 15.09 2.95 15.85
CA ASP A 29 16.46 2.55 16.16
C ASP A 29 16.79 1.12 15.70
N ASP A 30 15.92 0.16 16.02
CA ASP A 30 16.09 -1.24 15.60
C ASP A 30 16.07 -1.34 14.07
N PHE A 31 15.15 -0.62 13.45
CA PHE A 31 14.98 -0.59 12.01
C PHE A 31 16.17 0.08 11.30
N PHE A 32 16.70 1.17 11.86
CA PHE A 32 17.88 1.84 11.33
C PHE A 32 19.10 0.89 11.30
N GLU A 33 19.36 0.18 12.40
CA GLU A 33 20.46 -0.79 12.44
C GLU A 33 20.24 -1.97 11.49
N PHE A 34 18.98 -2.40 11.29
CA PHE A 34 18.65 -3.40 10.26
C PHE A 34 18.97 -2.90 8.84
N ILE A 35 18.48 -1.72 8.46
CA ILE A 35 18.74 -1.14 7.11
C ILE A 35 20.22 -0.89 6.88
N LYS A 36 20.94 -0.45 7.91
CA LYS A 36 22.40 -0.29 7.86
C LYS A 36 23.11 -1.62 7.60
N PHE A 37 22.64 -2.72 8.19
CA PHE A 37 23.14 -4.06 7.88
C PHE A 37 22.87 -4.45 6.42
N ILE A 38 21.63 -4.27 5.94
CA ILE A 38 21.26 -4.54 4.54
C ILE A 38 22.13 -3.74 3.57
N TYR A 39 22.35 -2.45 3.86
CA TYR A 39 23.18 -1.58 3.03
C TYR A 39 24.62 -2.07 2.92
N LYS A 40 25.23 -2.44 4.06
CA LYS A 40 26.64 -2.89 4.10
C LYS A 40 26.86 -4.24 3.41
N GLU A 41 25.93 -5.16 3.59
CA GLU A 41 26.01 -6.51 3.02
C GLU A 41 25.44 -6.60 1.60
N ASN A 42 24.91 -5.48 1.07
CA ASN A 42 24.29 -5.37 -0.26
C ASN A 42 23.24 -6.46 -0.52
N ILE A 43 22.38 -6.69 0.47
CA ILE A 43 21.38 -7.75 0.40
C ILE A 43 20.20 -7.26 -0.45
N PRO A 44 19.80 -7.99 -1.51
CA PRO A 44 18.70 -7.58 -2.37
C PRO A 44 17.34 -7.72 -1.67
N GLU A 45 16.48 -6.73 -1.90
CA GLU A 45 15.05 -6.78 -1.57
C GLU A 45 14.33 -7.71 -2.57
N ILE A 46 13.49 -8.61 -2.05
CA ILE A 46 12.52 -9.36 -2.84
C ILE A 46 11.13 -8.85 -2.46
N ARG A 47 10.46 -8.27 -3.45
CA ARG A 47 9.08 -7.81 -3.34
C ARG A 47 8.14 -8.93 -3.74
N ASN A 48 6.98 -9.00 -3.11
CA ASN A 48 5.89 -9.80 -3.63
C ASN A 48 5.39 -9.11 -4.91
N SER A 49 5.56 -9.75 -6.06
CA SER A 49 5.00 -9.25 -7.32
C SER A 49 3.53 -9.69 -7.36
N VAL A 50 2.63 -8.74 -7.08
CA VAL A 50 1.22 -8.89 -7.36
C VAL A 50 0.89 -7.95 -8.53
N ASP A 51 1.18 -8.41 -9.73
CA ASP A 51 0.75 -7.77 -10.98
C ASP A 51 -0.72 -8.18 -11.23
N GLY A 52 -1.62 -7.72 -10.36
CA GLY A 52 -3.04 -8.07 -10.38
C GLY A 52 -3.84 -7.02 -11.14
N LYS A 53 -3.90 -7.11 -12.48
CA LYS A 53 -4.61 -6.13 -13.30
C LYS A 53 -6.13 -6.16 -13.17
N ASP A 54 -6.70 -7.20 -12.58
CA ASP A 54 -8.12 -7.48 -12.77
C ASP A 54 -8.90 -7.66 -11.46
N PHE A 55 -8.43 -7.08 -10.34
CA PHE A 55 -9.09 -7.34 -9.05
C PHE A 55 -10.50 -6.71 -8.94
N ILE A 56 -10.77 -5.65 -9.70
CA ILE A 56 -12.03 -4.94 -9.59
C ILE A 56 -12.49 -4.45 -10.95
N VAL A 57 -13.40 -5.19 -11.57
CA VAL A 57 -14.34 -4.57 -12.50
C VAL A 57 -15.36 -3.86 -11.61
N LEU A 58 -15.13 -2.57 -11.33
CA LEU A 58 -16.19 -1.71 -10.81
C LEU A 58 -17.18 -1.54 -11.96
N GLU A 59 -18.17 -2.42 -12.06
CA GLU A 59 -19.21 -2.36 -13.10
C GLU A 59 -19.99 -1.03 -13.05
N ASP A 60 -19.97 -0.35 -11.89
CA ASP A 60 -20.39 1.04 -11.72
C ASP A 60 -19.18 1.98 -11.58
N GLU A 61 -18.84 2.71 -12.65
CA GLU A 61 -17.81 3.76 -12.67
C GLU A 61 -18.08 4.93 -11.70
N ASN A 62 -19.26 4.95 -11.05
CA ASN A 62 -19.68 5.96 -10.06
C ASN A 62 -19.37 5.59 -8.60
N TYR A 63 -18.75 4.44 -8.34
CA TYR A 63 -18.38 4.07 -6.97
C TYR A 63 -17.13 4.85 -6.52
N TYR A 64 -17.37 5.88 -5.70
CA TYR A 64 -16.41 6.55 -4.82
C TYR A 64 -15.17 7.14 -5.51
N MET A 65 -15.41 8.08 -6.42
CA MET A 65 -14.41 9.01 -6.94
C MET A 65 -14.20 10.20 -5.99
N GLU A 66 -14.23 9.96 -4.67
CA GLU A 66 -13.85 11.01 -3.73
C GLU A 66 -12.35 11.24 -3.83
N GLU A 67 -11.93 12.49 -3.76
CA GLU A 67 -10.52 12.89 -3.68
C GLU A 67 -9.68 12.76 -4.97
N LYS A 68 -10.20 12.29 -6.11
CA LYS A 68 -9.41 12.28 -7.36
C LYS A 68 -8.80 13.64 -7.68
N GLU A 69 -9.62 14.70 -7.66
CA GLU A 69 -9.16 16.06 -7.92
C GLU A 69 -8.17 16.53 -6.86
N THR A 70 -8.36 16.12 -5.60
CA THR A 70 -7.42 16.40 -4.50
C THR A 70 -6.07 15.73 -4.73
N ILE A 71 -6.06 14.44 -5.08
CA ILE A 71 -4.85 13.66 -5.39
C ILE A 71 -4.14 14.29 -6.59
N LYS A 72 -4.89 14.63 -7.64
CA LYS A 72 -4.34 15.26 -8.83
C LYS A 72 -3.73 16.62 -8.52
N ALA A 73 -4.43 17.47 -7.75
CA ALA A 73 -3.92 18.76 -7.32
C ALA A 73 -2.65 18.63 -6.48
N TYR A 74 -2.63 17.68 -5.54
CA TYR A 74 -1.45 17.38 -4.72
C TYR A 74 -0.25 16.94 -5.59
N LEU A 75 -0.46 16.02 -6.53
CA LEU A 75 0.63 15.55 -7.41
C LEU A 75 1.14 16.65 -8.36
N GLU A 76 0.27 17.54 -8.86
CA GLU A 76 0.72 18.70 -9.63
C GLU A 76 1.50 19.71 -8.77
N ASP A 77 1.10 19.96 -7.50
CA ASP A 77 1.88 20.80 -6.57
C ASP A 77 3.30 20.24 -6.33
N ILE A 78 3.43 18.92 -6.13
CA ILE A 78 4.74 18.25 -6.00
C ILE A 78 5.60 18.48 -7.26
N LYS A 79 5.01 18.32 -8.44
CA LYS A 79 5.68 18.51 -9.73
C LYS A 79 6.07 19.98 -9.97
N GLU A 80 5.28 20.94 -9.48
CA GLU A 80 5.61 22.37 -9.55
C GLU A 80 6.73 22.75 -8.58
N LYS A 81 6.66 22.31 -7.31
CA LYS A 81 7.72 22.51 -6.31
C LYS A 81 9.08 21.99 -6.78
N HIS A 82 9.10 20.90 -7.56
CA HIS A 82 10.34 20.42 -8.18
C HIS A 82 10.95 21.44 -9.17
N LYS A 83 10.13 22.25 -9.84
CA LYS A 83 10.61 23.30 -10.77
C LYS A 83 11.03 24.56 -10.05
N THR A 84 10.48 24.84 -8.87
CA THR A 84 10.70 26.05 -8.09
C THR A 84 11.37 25.73 -6.76
N SER A 85 12.70 25.57 -6.77
CA SER A 85 13.47 25.52 -5.51
C SER A 85 13.52 26.91 -4.86
N ASN A 86 12.59 27.19 -3.94
CA ASN A 86 12.72 28.34 -3.05
C ASN A 86 13.72 28.01 -1.93
N LYS A 87 14.74 28.84 -1.77
CA LYS A 87 15.92 28.63 -0.90
C LYS A 87 15.80 29.31 0.47
N GLU A 88 14.59 29.45 1.00
CA GLU A 88 14.35 30.27 2.21
C GLU A 88 13.93 29.44 3.45
N ASN A 89 14.07 28.11 3.41
CA ASN A 89 13.63 27.23 4.51
C ASN A 89 14.81 26.70 5.36
N ASN A 90 14.48 26.18 6.54
CA ASN A 90 15.47 25.52 7.41
C ASN A 90 16.06 24.28 6.71
N LYS A 91 17.33 23.94 6.93
CA LYS A 91 18.02 22.77 6.34
C LYS A 91 17.23 21.46 6.47
N LYS A 92 16.51 21.26 7.59
CA LYS A 92 15.63 20.08 7.76
C LYS A 92 14.41 20.13 6.84
N GLU A 93 13.77 21.27 6.72
CA GLU A 93 12.62 21.47 5.82
C GLU A 93 13.03 21.31 4.36
N GLU A 94 14.19 21.85 3.96
CA GLU A 94 14.75 21.65 2.62
C GLU A 94 14.97 20.16 2.30
N LEU A 95 15.43 19.38 3.28
CA LEU A 95 15.59 17.93 3.12
C LEU A 95 14.24 17.22 3.04
N ILE A 96 13.27 17.60 3.87
CA ILE A 96 11.90 17.06 3.79
C ILE A 96 11.31 17.33 2.40
N ASP A 97 11.37 18.58 1.93
CA ASP A 97 10.87 18.99 0.61
C ASP A 97 11.58 18.22 -0.51
N LYS A 98 12.90 18.07 -0.42
CA LYS A 98 13.70 17.28 -1.37
C LYS A 98 13.26 15.82 -1.45
N TYR A 99 12.90 15.22 -0.32
CA TYR A 99 12.59 13.80 -0.20
C TYR A 99 11.09 13.50 -0.18
N LEU A 100 10.23 14.51 -0.25
CA LEU A 100 8.77 14.34 -0.36
C LEU A 100 8.40 13.51 -1.61
N LYS A 101 9.13 13.68 -2.72
CA LYS A 101 8.95 12.86 -3.92
C LYS A 101 9.19 11.36 -3.66
N VAL A 102 10.11 11.02 -2.75
CA VAL A 102 10.41 9.63 -2.37
C VAL A 102 9.23 9.08 -1.58
N ALA A 103 8.70 9.84 -0.62
CA ALA A 103 7.48 9.47 0.09
C ALA A 103 6.34 9.19 -0.90
N VAL A 104 6.07 10.12 -1.82
CA VAL A 104 5.01 9.97 -2.84
C VAL A 104 5.25 8.76 -3.74
N ARG A 105 6.48 8.55 -4.22
CA ARG A 105 6.84 7.40 -5.08
C ARG A 105 6.59 6.08 -4.37
N GLU A 106 7.06 5.93 -3.13
CA GLU A 106 6.85 4.68 -2.40
C GLU A 106 5.37 4.50 -2.04
N SER A 107 4.62 5.56 -1.75
CA SER A 107 3.17 5.48 -1.56
C SER A 107 2.42 5.03 -2.82
N LEU A 108 2.88 5.38 -4.03
CA LEU A 108 2.32 4.84 -5.28
C LEU A 108 2.60 3.34 -5.41
N ILE A 109 3.83 2.93 -5.17
CA ILE A 109 4.28 1.52 -5.29
C ILE A 109 3.57 0.62 -4.28
N TYR A 110 3.37 1.10 -3.06
CA TYR A 110 2.71 0.37 -1.96
C TYR A 110 1.22 0.69 -1.83
N SER A 111 0.64 1.37 -2.83
CA SER A 111 -0.78 1.69 -2.88
C SER A 111 -1.61 0.42 -3.08
N LYS A 112 -2.39 0.07 -2.07
CA LYS A 112 -3.20 -1.14 -1.98
C LYS A 112 -4.68 -0.76 -1.84
N TYR A 113 -5.60 -1.57 -2.37
CA TYR A 113 -7.04 -1.31 -2.19
C TYR A 113 -7.40 -1.30 -0.70
N GLY A 114 -8.36 -0.48 -0.30
CA GLY A 114 -8.69 -0.29 1.12
C GLY A 114 -7.86 0.78 1.85
N PHE A 115 -6.77 1.30 1.27
CA PHE A 115 -6.00 2.38 1.91
C PHE A 115 -6.13 3.69 1.12
N SER A 116 -6.38 4.80 1.82
CA SER A 116 -6.34 6.15 1.24
C SER A 116 -4.93 6.47 0.76
N PHE A 117 -4.78 6.88 -0.50
CA PHE A 117 -3.47 7.25 -1.03
C PHE A 117 -2.86 8.45 -0.27
N LEU A 118 -3.67 9.44 0.09
CA LEU A 118 -3.19 10.62 0.80
C LEU A 118 -2.74 10.29 2.22
N ASP A 119 -3.38 9.33 2.89
CA ASP A 119 -2.94 8.87 4.21
C ASP A 119 -1.62 8.09 4.09
N LEU A 120 -1.47 7.25 3.06
CA LEU A 120 -0.20 6.59 2.79
C LEU A 120 0.93 7.59 2.53
N VAL A 121 0.66 8.71 1.85
CA VAL A 121 1.64 9.78 1.61
C VAL A 121 2.01 10.50 2.91
N GLN A 122 1.03 10.78 3.78
CA GLN A 122 1.29 11.38 5.08
C GLN A 122 2.18 10.49 5.95
N GLU A 123 1.86 9.21 6.05
CA GLU A 123 2.64 8.23 6.81
C GLU A 123 4.06 8.05 6.24
N ALA A 124 4.17 7.94 4.91
CA ALA A 124 5.48 7.91 4.25
C ALA A 124 6.30 9.17 4.55
N THR A 125 5.66 10.34 4.60
CA THR A 125 6.31 11.61 4.95
C THR A 125 6.78 11.61 6.40
N LEU A 126 6.01 11.05 7.34
CA LEU A 126 6.47 10.84 8.72
C LEU A 126 7.70 9.93 8.78
N GLY A 127 7.76 8.89 7.95
CA GLY A 127 8.95 8.05 7.80
C GLY A 127 10.17 8.83 7.29
N VAL A 128 9.98 9.69 6.29
CA VAL A 128 11.02 10.62 5.80
C VAL A 128 11.45 11.58 6.90
N MET A 129 10.55 12.10 7.72
CA MET A 129 10.91 12.96 8.85
C MET A 129 11.67 12.21 9.93
N SER A 130 11.28 10.96 10.23
CA SER A 130 11.92 10.13 11.25
C SER A 130 13.37 9.81 10.90
N VAL A 131 13.63 9.34 9.69
CA VAL A 131 14.99 8.98 9.24
C VAL A 131 15.95 10.17 9.22
N LEU A 132 15.44 11.40 9.03
CA LEU A 132 16.27 12.61 9.07
C LEU A 132 16.87 12.87 10.45
N ASN A 133 16.34 12.27 11.52
CA ASN A 133 16.99 12.29 12.84
C ASN A 133 18.29 11.47 12.87
N TYR A 134 18.48 10.56 11.91
CA TYR A 134 19.68 9.74 11.72
C TYR A 134 20.57 10.28 10.58
N TYR A 135 20.24 11.43 9.99
CA TYR A 135 20.87 11.93 8.77
C TYR A 135 22.39 12.09 8.88
N ASP A 136 22.88 12.60 10.01
CA ASP A 136 24.33 12.74 10.23
C ASP A 136 25.04 11.38 10.23
N LYS A 137 24.45 10.38 10.89
CA LYS A 137 24.95 8.99 10.88
C LYS A 137 24.89 8.37 9.48
N ILE A 138 23.88 8.74 8.67
CA ILE A 138 23.75 8.26 7.30
C ILE A 138 24.84 8.86 6.42
N ILE A 139 25.09 10.17 6.52
CA ILE A 139 26.15 10.85 5.75
C ILE A 139 27.54 10.29 6.10
N GLU A 140 27.78 9.92 7.36
CA GLU A 140 29.01 9.22 7.75
C GLU A 140 29.17 7.84 7.09
N LEU A 141 28.05 7.18 6.76
CA LEU A 141 28.05 5.88 6.08
C LEU A 141 28.06 5.97 4.55
N THR A 142 27.34 6.94 3.98
CA THR A 142 27.12 7.05 2.54
C THR A 142 26.76 8.47 2.10
N ASN A 143 27.18 8.83 0.88
CA ASN A 143 26.77 10.08 0.23
C ASN A 143 25.38 10.00 -0.42
N GLU A 144 24.76 8.81 -0.44
CA GLU A 144 23.46 8.55 -1.06
C GLU A 144 22.42 8.15 0.00
N PRO A 145 21.86 9.11 0.76
CA PRO A 145 20.94 8.82 1.85
C PRO A 145 19.58 8.29 1.37
N GLU A 146 19.28 8.38 0.07
CA GLU A 146 17.99 7.99 -0.51
C GLU A 146 17.63 6.53 -0.20
N PHE A 147 18.62 5.62 -0.10
CA PHE A 147 18.38 4.25 0.31
C PHE A 147 17.69 4.16 1.69
N PHE A 148 18.20 4.89 2.69
CA PHE A 148 17.61 4.90 4.03
C PHE A 148 16.25 5.58 4.04
N ILE A 149 16.14 6.69 3.30
CA ILE A 149 14.93 7.50 3.23
C ILE A 149 13.77 6.72 2.63
N LYS A 150 14.02 6.06 1.50
CA LYS A 150 13.07 5.14 0.87
C LYS A 150 12.62 4.06 1.85
N ASN A 151 13.54 3.37 2.51
CA ASN A 151 13.19 2.24 3.38
C ASN A 151 12.38 2.68 4.62
N PHE A 152 12.64 3.86 5.18
CA PHE A 152 11.83 4.41 6.27
C PHE A 152 10.44 4.84 5.80
N ALA A 153 10.31 5.44 4.61
CA ALA A 153 9.00 5.74 4.03
C ALA A 153 8.15 4.46 3.87
N ILE A 154 8.76 3.39 3.33
CA ILE A 154 8.09 2.09 3.18
C ILE A 154 7.73 1.51 4.57
N LYS A 155 8.61 1.67 5.58
CA LYS A 155 8.33 1.17 6.93
C LYS A 155 7.02 1.73 7.48
N TYR A 156 6.89 3.05 7.43
CA TYR A 156 5.72 3.73 7.96
C TYR A 156 4.45 3.40 7.17
N ILE A 157 4.54 3.31 5.84
CA ILE A 157 3.41 2.83 5.00
C ILE A 157 2.93 1.46 5.49
N LEU A 158 3.84 0.50 5.66
CA LEU A 158 3.48 -0.87 6.03
C LEU A 158 3.03 -0.98 7.50
N GLU A 159 3.60 -0.18 8.41
CA GLU A 159 3.14 -0.11 9.80
C GLU A 159 1.74 0.49 9.90
N PHE A 160 1.46 1.56 9.16
CA PHE A 160 0.12 2.15 9.07
C PHE A 160 -0.89 1.16 8.49
N GLN A 161 -0.55 0.51 7.36
CA GLN A 161 -1.40 -0.53 6.78
C GLN A 161 -1.66 -1.63 7.80
N LYS A 162 -0.61 -2.15 8.46
CA LYS A 162 -0.73 -3.16 9.51
C LYS A 162 -1.60 -2.72 10.68
N GLU A 163 -1.56 -1.47 11.10
CA GLU A 163 -2.37 -0.97 12.21
C GLU A 163 -3.84 -0.79 11.79
N LEU A 164 -4.10 -0.14 10.65
CA LEU A 164 -5.45 0.03 10.14
C LEU A 164 -6.14 -1.32 9.93
N LEU A 165 -5.41 -2.35 9.53
CA LEU A 165 -5.95 -3.71 9.38
C LEU A 165 -6.22 -4.44 10.70
N LYS A 166 -5.66 -4.00 11.82
CA LYS A 166 -6.08 -4.46 13.16
C LYS A 166 -7.35 -3.74 13.60
N ASP A 167 -7.49 -2.48 13.22
CA ASP A 167 -8.60 -1.61 13.63
C ASP A 167 -9.86 -1.81 12.77
N ILE A 168 -9.71 -2.18 11.48
CA ILE A 168 -10.79 -2.78 10.70
C ILE A 168 -11.14 -4.08 11.42
N LYS A 169 -12.39 -4.21 11.89
CA LYS A 169 -12.87 -5.47 12.45
C LYS A 169 -12.66 -6.53 11.38
N SER A 170 -11.66 -7.38 11.55
CA SER A 170 -11.20 -8.32 10.52
C SER A 170 -12.32 -9.24 10.04
N SER A 171 -13.37 -9.44 10.85
CA SER A 171 -14.60 -10.09 10.42
C SER A 171 -15.34 -9.40 9.27
N GLU A 172 -15.40 -8.06 9.24
CA GLU A 172 -16.16 -7.28 8.26
C GLU A 172 -15.51 -7.38 6.87
N LEU A 173 -14.19 -7.19 6.76
CA LEU A 173 -13.49 -7.30 5.47
C LEU A 173 -13.44 -8.74 4.95
N SER A 174 -13.23 -9.74 5.81
CA SER A 174 -13.30 -11.15 5.41
C SER A 174 -14.70 -11.54 4.97
N TYR A 175 -15.73 -10.98 5.62
CA TYR A 175 -17.11 -11.17 5.20
C TYR A 175 -17.41 -10.49 3.86
N ILE A 176 -16.91 -9.27 3.62
CA ILE A 176 -17.03 -8.57 2.33
C ILE A 176 -16.36 -9.37 1.20
N LEU A 177 -15.14 -9.87 1.41
CA LEU A 177 -14.42 -10.70 0.44
C LEU A 177 -15.19 -12.00 0.13
N TYR A 178 -15.76 -12.62 1.16
CA TYR A 178 -16.63 -13.78 1.01
C TYR A 178 -17.94 -13.46 0.25
N LEU A 179 -18.59 -12.33 0.54
CA LEU A 179 -19.80 -11.90 -0.19
C LEU A 179 -19.49 -11.65 -1.66
N LYS A 180 -18.36 -11.01 -1.97
CA LYS A 180 -17.90 -10.80 -3.34
C LYS A 180 -17.62 -12.13 -4.05
N MET A 181 -16.97 -13.08 -3.38
CA MET A 181 -16.74 -14.44 -3.91
C MET A 181 -18.06 -15.13 -4.26
N LYS A 182 -19.08 -14.99 -3.40
CA LYS A 182 -20.41 -15.55 -3.69
C LYS A 182 -21.07 -14.93 -4.90
N VAL A 183 -21.03 -13.62 -5.02
CA VAL A 183 -21.55 -12.89 -6.19
C VAL A 183 -20.85 -13.37 -7.47
N ASP A 184 -19.53 -13.52 -7.45
CA ASP A 184 -18.78 -13.95 -8.63
C ASP A 184 -19.10 -15.41 -9.01
N ARG A 185 -19.31 -16.29 -8.04
CA ARG A 185 -19.80 -17.65 -8.30
C ARG A 185 -21.20 -17.66 -8.90
N GLU A 186 -22.10 -16.81 -8.42
CA GLU A 186 -23.47 -16.68 -8.96
C GLU A 186 -23.46 -16.13 -10.39
N MET A 187 -22.48 -15.28 -10.73
CA MET A 187 -22.21 -14.80 -12.09
C MET A 187 -21.59 -15.87 -13.00
N GLY A 188 -21.24 -17.04 -12.46
CA GLY A 188 -20.74 -18.19 -13.22
C GLY A 188 -19.21 -18.30 -13.32
N TYR A 189 -18.46 -17.49 -12.57
CA TYR A 189 -17.00 -17.60 -12.52
C TYR A 189 -16.56 -18.85 -11.72
N SER A 190 -15.57 -19.56 -12.25
CA SER A 190 -14.92 -20.69 -11.57
C SER A 190 -14.05 -20.21 -10.41
N MET A 191 -13.73 -21.10 -9.46
CA MET A 191 -12.83 -20.77 -8.34
C MET A 191 -11.45 -20.29 -8.80
N GLU A 192 -10.95 -20.80 -9.92
CA GLU A 192 -9.69 -20.33 -10.50
C GLU A 192 -9.82 -18.92 -11.08
N GLU A 193 -10.95 -18.59 -11.69
CA GLU A 193 -11.23 -17.25 -12.20
C GLU A 193 -11.43 -16.26 -11.07
N ILE A 194 -12.20 -16.61 -10.03
CA ILE A 194 -12.37 -15.79 -8.83
C ILE A 194 -11.03 -15.63 -8.11
N SER A 195 -10.21 -16.66 -8.02
CA SER A 195 -8.85 -16.59 -7.46
C SER A 195 -7.96 -15.60 -8.21
N LYS A 196 -8.11 -15.50 -9.54
CA LYS A 196 -7.36 -14.57 -10.40
C LYS A 196 -7.95 -13.16 -10.44
N GLN A 197 -9.29 -13.03 -10.44
CA GLN A 197 -10.09 -11.79 -10.47
C GLN A 197 -10.24 -11.15 -9.11
N MET A 198 -10.11 -11.95 -8.08
CA MET A 198 -9.54 -11.47 -6.88
C MET A 198 -8.05 -11.38 -7.24
N ASN A 199 -7.13 -12.11 -6.66
CA ASN A 199 -5.65 -12.11 -6.87
C ASN A 199 -5.18 -12.66 -5.52
N VAL A 200 -5.78 -13.79 -5.23
CA VAL A 200 -5.90 -14.42 -3.93
C VAL A 200 -5.71 -15.88 -4.21
N THR A 201 -5.06 -16.60 -3.30
CA THR A 201 -4.87 -18.03 -3.52
C THR A 201 -6.21 -18.75 -3.51
N SER A 202 -6.39 -19.75 -4.36
CA SER A 202 -7.61 -20.57 -4.35
C SER A 202 -7.84 -21.25 -2.98
N ASP A 203 -6.74 -21.60 -2.30
CA ASP A 203 -6.73 -22.10 -0.91
C ASP A 203 -7.37 -21.10 0.08
N TYR A 204 -7.17 -19.80 -0.13
CA TYR A 204 -7.79 -18.78 0.71
C TYR A 204 -9.29 -18.62 0.42
N ILE A 205 -9.70 -18.71 -0.84
CA ILE A 205 -11.13 -18.69 -1.20
C ILE A 205 -11.84 -19.89 -0.56
N GLU A 206 -11.22 -21.07 -0.60
CA GLU A 206 -11.74 -22.27 0.06
C GLU A 206 -11.79 -22.10 1.58
N GLN A 207 -10.80 -21.42 2.19
CA GLN A 207 -10.83 -21.08 3.60
C GLN A 207 -11.96 -20.10 3.95
N LEU A 208 -12.21 -19.06 3.14
CA LEU A 208 -13.35 -18.16 3.31
C LEU A 208 -14.68 -18.90 3.21
N GLU A 209 -14.84 -19.75 2.19
CA GLU A 209 -16.03 -20.58 2.01
C GLU A 209 -16.25 -21.49 3.23
N ASN A 210 -15.23 -22.23 3.67
CA ASN A 210 -15.33 -23.09 4.84
C ASN A 210 -15.64 -22.33 6.13
N LEU A 211 -15.09 -21.12 6.28
CA LEU A 211 -15.28 -20.29 7.45
C LEU A 211 -16.70 -19.72 7.55
N PHE A 212 -17.31 -19.30 6.43
CA PHE A 212 -18.61 -18.62 6.44
C PHE A 212 -19.79 -19.50 5.99
N ASP A 213 -19.59 -20.49 5.10
CA ASP A 213 -20.63 -21.45 4.69
C ASP A 213 -20.79 -22.61 5.68
N GLY A 214 -19.74 -22.95 6.44
CA GLY A 214 -19.75 -24.02 7.46
C GLY A 214 -20.56 -23.72 8.73
N ILE A 215 -21.02 -22.47 8.93
CA ILE A 215 -21.70 -22.01 10.17
C ILE A 215 -23.22 -22.32 10.16
N LYS A 216 -23.74 -23.02 9.14
CA LYS A 216 -25.13 -23.51 9.16
C LYS A 216 -25.23 -24.90 9.76
N SER A 217 -25.00 -25.06 11.07
CA SER A 217 -25.69 -26.07 11.89
C SER A 217 -25.13 -26.13 13.31
N LYS A 218 -26.03 -25.78 14.24
CA LYS A 218 -26.11 -26.20 15.64
C LYS A 218 -25.37 -25.35 16.67
N GLU A 219 -26.22 -24.64 17.42
CA GLU A 219 -25.99 -23.98 18.69
C GLU A 219 -25.09 -22.74 18.60
N LEU A 220 -25.57 -21.67 19.23
CA LEU A 220 -24.87 -20.41 19.45
C LEU A 220 -23.57 -20.69 20.20
N MET A 221 -22.52 -21.08 19.47
CA MET A 221 -21.16 -21.21 19.97
C MET A 221 -20.60 -19.79 20.13
N GLY A 222 -20.05 -19.51 21.32
CA GLY A 222 -19.61 -18.17 21.74
C GLY A 222 -18.70 -17.50 20.71
N ASN A 223 -19.07 -16.28 20.34
CA ASN A 223 -18.50 -15.49 19.25
C ASN A 223 -16.97 -15.26 19.34
N ASP A 224 -16.33 -15.44 20.49
CA ASP A 224 -14.96 -14.96 20.72
C ASP A 224 -13.87 -15.85 20.07
N GLU A 225 -13.99 -17.18 20.08
CA GLU A 225 -12.96 -18.07 19.54
C GLU A 225 -12.98 -18.17 18.00
N ILE A 226 -14.17 -18.01 17.41
CA ILE A 226 -14.34 -17.96 15.95
C ILE A 226 -13.83 -16.61 15.43
N LEU A 227 -14.14 -15.52 16.15
CA LEU A 227 -13.62 -14.19 15.85
C LEU A 227 -12.08 -14.17 15.96
N GLU A 228 -11.49 -14.73 17.02
CA GLU A 228 -10.04 -14.74 17.18
C GLU A 228 -9.31 -15.55 16.08
N LYS A 229 -9.92 -16.65 15.62
CA LYS A 229 -9.39 -17.44 14.49
C LYS A 229 -9.55 -16.73 13.15
N ALA A 230 -10.71 -16.11 12.92
CA ALA A 230 -10.95 -15.29 11.74
C ALA A 230 -9.96 -14.11 11.71
N ASP A 231 -9.76 -13.41 12.82
CA ASP A 231 -8.83 -12.29 12.96
C ASP A 231 -7.40 -12.67 12.61
N LYS A 232 -6.91 -13.81 13.10
CA LYS A 232 -5.55 -14.30 12.79
C LYS A 232 -5.37 -14.70 11.33
N ILE A 233 -6.36 -15.34 10.72
CA ILE A 233 -6.33 -15.73 9.30
C ILE A 233 -6.39 -14.48 8.40
N THR A 234 -7.27 -13.56 8.78
CA THR A 234 -7.53 -12.31 8.07
C THR A 234 -6.32 -11.38 8.10
N GLN A 235 -5.76 -11.11 9.29
CA GLN A 235 -4.57 -10.26 9.43
C GLN A 235 -3.37 -10.77 8.63
N ARG A 236 -3.15 -12.10 8.63
CA ARG A 236 -2.06 -12.72 7.86
C ARG A 236 -2.29 -12.61 6.36
N TYR A 237 -3.52 -12.81 5.91
CA TYR A 237 -3.86 -12.83 4.51
C TYR A 237 -3.90 -11.42 3.88
N ILE A 238 -4.48 -10.45 4.58
CA ILE A 238 -4.71 -9.10 4.08
C ILE A 238 -3.38 -8.38 3.76
N LEU A 239 -2.37 -8.52 4.63
CA LEU A 239 -1.06 -7.88 4.43
C LEU A 239 -0.34 -8.45 3.19
N GLU A 240 -0.44 -9.77 3.01
CA GLU A 240 0.20 -10.49 1.91
C GLU A 240 -0.59 -10.41 0.58
N ASN A 241 -1.91 -10.18 0.60
CA ASN A 241 -2.78 -10.40 -0.56
C ASN A 241 -3.80 -9.28 -0.86
N ILE A 242 -3.85 -8.17 -0.11
CA ILE A 242 -4.59 -7.00 -0.63
C ILE A 242 -3.91 -6.56 -1.93
N PRO A 243 -4.69 -6.32 -3.00
CA PRO A 243 -4.15 -6.09 -4.32
C PRO A 243 -3.61 -4.67 -4.41
N LYS A 244 -2.55 -4.51 -5.19
CA LYS A 244 -2.10 -3.18 -5.58
C LYS A 244 -3.18 -2.47 -6.38
N LYS A 245 -3.35 -1.17 -6.11
CA LYS A 245 -4.20 -0.28 -6.91
C LYS A 245 -3.63 -0.04 -8.30
N LEU A 246 -2.31 0.04 -8.39
CA LEU A 246 -1.61 0.42 -9.62
C LEU A 246 -0.87 -0.78 -10.21
N SER A 247 -0.98 -0.94 -11.52
CA SER A 247 -0.08 -1.84 -12.26
C SER A 247 1.28 -1.18 -12.46
N TYR A 248 2.30 -1.96 -12.83
CA TYR A 248 3.61 -1.40 -13.17
C TYR A 248 3.52 -0.24 -14.18
N ILE A 249 2.69 -0.36 -15.22
CA ILE A 249 2.52 0.70 -16.22
C ILE A 249 1.88 1.95 -15.60
N ASP A 250 0.89 1.77 -14.72
CA ASP A 250 0.24 2.89 -14.03
C ASP A 250 1.24 3.63 -13.13
N GLU A 251 2.01 2.88 -12.33
CA GLU A 251 3.08 3.40 -11.47
C GLU A 251 4.09 4.21 -12.30
N GLN A 252 4.62 3.63 -13.39
CA GLN A 252 5.62 4.27 -14.23
C GLN A 252 5.11 5.53 -14.93
N ILE A 253 3.88 5.53 -15.44
CA ILE A 253 3.29 6.73 -16.06
C ILE A 253 3.21 7.86 -15.03
N LEU A 254 2.74 7.59 -13.81
CA LEU A 254 2.63 8.60 -12.76
C LEU A 254 4.02 9.08 -12.30
N VAL A 255 4.95 8.17 -12.04
CA VAL A 255 6.33 8.50 -11.63
C VAL A 255 7.01 9.40 -12.64
N MET A 256 6.95 9.07 -13.93
CA MET A 256 7.59 9.85 -15.00
C MET A 256 6.87 11.19 -15.25
N TYR A 257 5.54 11.21 -15.22
CA TYR A 257 4.76 12.43 -15.50
C TYR A 257 4.89 13.49 -14.40
N TYR A 258 4.90 13.05 -13.13
CA TYR A 258 5.03 13.94 -11.97
C TYR A 258 6.47 14.17 -11.54
N GLY A 259 7.44 13.48 -12.15
CA GLY A 259 8.86 13.69 -11.91
C GLY A 259 9.35 13.19 -10.56
N LEU A 260 8.84 12.04 -10.12
CA LEU A 260 9.18 11.46 -8.81
C LEU A 260 10.59 10.80 -8.79
N GLU A 261 11.29 10.81 -9.92
CA GLU A 261 12.68 10.40 -10.11
C GLU A 261 13.54 11.56 -10.65
N ASP A 262 13.36 12.76 -10.11
CA ASP A 262 14.17 13.96 -10.43
C ASP A 262 14.00 14.53 -11.85
N ARG A 263 13.14 13.93 -12.67
CA ARG A 263 12.88 14.39 -14.04
C ARG A 263 11.42 14.25 -14.40
N VAL A 264 10.82 15.37 -14.82
CA VAL A 264 9.50 15.39 -15.47
C VAL A 264 9.67 15.00 -16.94
N TYR A 265 8.93 13.98 -17.37
CA TYR A 265 8.91 13.52 -18.76
C TYR A 265 7.69 14.05 -19.51
N THR A 266 7.88 14.38 -20.78
CA THR A 266 6.76 14.68 -21.69
C THR A 266 6.01 13.40 -22.08
N GLU A 267 4.74 13.53 -22.47
CA GLU A 267 3.94 12.38 -22.92
C GLU A 267 4.61 11.61 -24.09
N LYS A 268 5.34 12.32 -24.96
CA LYS A 268 6.15 11.72 -26.04
C LYS A 268 7.31 10.88 -25.53
N GLU A 269 8.01 11.34 -24.51
CA GLU A 269 9.11 10.60 -23.91
C GLU A 269 8.59 9.37 -23.15
N ILE A 270 7.50 9.51 -22.38
CA ILE A 270 6.86 8.39 -21.67
C ILE A 270 6.39 7.33 -22.66
N ALA A 271 5.69 7.73 -23.73
CA ALA A 271 5.23 6.83 -24.79
C ALA A 271 6.38 6.02 -25.40
N LYS A 272 7.53 6.67 -25.63
CA LYS A 272 8.72 6.02 -26.18
C LYS A 272 9.36 5.05 -25.18
N VAL A 273 9.49 5.44 -23.92
CA VAL A 273 10.13 4.62 -22.87
C VAL A 273 9.30 3.37 -22.56
N LEU A 274 7.97 3.51 -22.47
CA LEU A 274 7.06 2.41 -22.16
C LEU A 274 6.58 1.64 -23.39
N ASN A 275 6.95 2.07 -24.60
CA ASN A 275 6.51 1.49 -25.87
C ASN A 275 4.97 1.46 -26.00
N ILE A 276 4.32 2.57 -25.65
CA ILE A 276 2.86 2.75 -25.69
C ILE A 276 2.52 3.87 -26.69
N GLY A 277 1.37 3.78 -27.37
CA GLY A 277 0.91 4.85 -28.25
C GLY A 277 0.72 6.17 -27.51
N HIS A 278 1.26 7.27 -28.05
CA HIS A 278 1.22 8.61 -27.44
C HIS A 278 -0.17 9.04 -26.95
N HIS A 279 -1.20 8.79 -27.77
CA HIS A 279 -2.58 9.16 -27.46
C HIS A 279 -3.16 8.41 -26.25
N ASN A 280 -2.55 7.29 -25.85
CA ASN A 280 -3.01 6.50 -24.71
C ASN A 280 -2.43 7.00 -23.38
N ILE A 281 -1.37 7.81 -23.37
CA ILE A 281 -0.69 8.21 -22.13
C ILE A 281 -1.63 8.98 -21.21
N ASN A 282 -2.33 10.00 -21.73
CA ASN A 282 -3.27 10.77 -20.91
C ASN A 282 -4.45 9.91 -20.41
N ILE A 283 -4.94 8.98 -21.24
CA ILE A 283 -6.02 8.05 -20.87
C ILE A 283 -5.58 7.13 -19.72
N LEU A 284 -4.40 6.52 -19.84
CA LEU A 284 -3.85 5.62 -18.82
C LEU A 284 -3.52 6.37 -17.53
N LYS A 285 -2.98 7.60 -17.63
CA LYS A 285 -2.76 8.48 -16.48
C LYS A 285 -4.07 8.77 -15.73
N GLU A 286 -5.11 9.18 -16.43
CA GLU A 286 -6.41 9.47 -15.80
C GLU A 286 -7.03 8.20 -15.19
N LYS A 287 -6.87 7.03 -15.83
CA LYS A 287 -7.26 5.75 -15.23
C LYS A 287 -6.47 5.44 -13.97
N ALA A 288 -5.15 5.67 -13.95
CA ALA A 288 -4.32 5.46 -12.76
C ALA A 288 -4.75 6.37 -11.60
N LEU A 289 -5.08 7.65 -11.88
CA LEU A 289 -5.62 8.57 -10.88
C LEU A 289 -6.97 8.10 -10.34
N ASN A 290 -7.87 7.60 -11.19
CA ASN A 290 -9.14 7.00 -10.74
C ASN A 290 -8.89 5.81 -9.80
N LYS A 291 -7.91 4.95 -10.11
CA LYS A 291 -7.58 3.81 -9.23
C LYS A 291 -7.07 4.26 -7.86
N LEU A 292 -6.28 5.34 -7.80
CA LEU A 292 -5.77 5.89 -6.55
C LEU A 292 -6.89 6.43 -5.65
N SER A 293 -7.89 7.10 -6.23
CA SER A 293 -9.02 7.69 -5.49
C SER A 293 -10.00 6.68 -4.89
N ILE A 294 -9.95 5.41 -5.32
CA ILE A 294 -10.82 4.37 -4.75
C ILE A 294 -10.48 4.20 -3.26
N ASN A 295 -11.37 4.64 -2.38
CA ASN A 295 -11.28 4.43 -0.94
C ASN A 295 -12.47 3.58 -0.47
N MET A 296 -12.23 2.30 -0.24
CA MET A 296 -13.29 1.36 0.16
C MET A 296 -13.71 1.51 1.63
N LEU A 297 -12.87 2.07 2.50
CA LEU A 297 -13.13 2.11 3.95
C LEU A 297 -13.97 3.31 4.39
N LYS A 298 -13.98 4.40 3.63
CA LYS A 298 -14.53 5.69 4.08
C LYS A 298 -16.06 5.67 4.30
N ASN A 299 -16.78 4.73 3.70
CA ASN A 299 -18.25 4.70 3.74
C ASN A 299 -18.89 3.73 4.74
N GLU A 300 -18.13 2.82 5.33
CA GLU A 300 -18.62 2.05 6.48
C GLU A 300 -18.47 2.84 7.79
N PHE A 301 -17.43 3.69 7.91
CA PHE A 301 -17.26 4.53 9.09
C PHE A 301 -18.34 5.61 9.22
N THR A 302 -18.75 6.27 8.13
CA THR A 302 -19.81 7.29 8.14
C THR A 302 -21.20 6.70 8.41
N ARG A 303 -21.51 5.53 7.83
CA ARG A 303 -22.78 4.84 8.12
C ARG A 303 -22.85 4.31 9.56
N ASN A 304 -21.77 3.71 10.07
CA ASN A 304 -21.75 3.19 11.43
C ASN A 304 -21.73 4.31 12.49
N SER A 305 -21.16 5.49 12.19
CA SER A 305 -21.26 6.65 13.08
C SER A 305 -22.66 7.26 13.11
N GLU A 306 -23.35 7.32 11.96
CA GLU A 306 -24.73 7.81 11.89
C GLU A 306 -25.70 6.84 12.57
N GLU A 307 -25.57 5.52 12.37
CA GLU A 307 -26.43 4.53 13.06
C GLU A 307 -26.20 4.49 14.58
N SER A 308 -24.99 4.80 15.04
CA SER A 308 -24.68 4.89 16.48
C SER A 308 -25.33 6.12 17.15
N GLU A 309 -25.57 7.21 16.41
CA GLU A 309 -26.32 8.37 16.92
C GLU A 309 -27.84 8.12 16.99
N TYR A 310 -28.39 7.18 16.20
CA TYR A 310 -29.81 6.80 16.26
C TYR A 310 -30.14 5.74 17.31
N LEU A 311 -29.15 5.14 17.98
CA LEU A 311 -29.33 4.15 19.05
C LEU A 311 -29.12 4.72 20.45
N ILE A 312 -28.84 6.02 20.58
CA ILE A 312 -28.83 6.75 21.85
C ILE A 312 -29.98 7.75 21.86
N ASN A 313 -31.20 7.22 22.01
CA ASN A 313 -32.32 7.90 22.69
C ASN A 313 -33.37 6.89 23.15
#